data_AF-A0AA97EL12-F1
#
_entry.id   AF-A0AA97EL12-F1
#
_cell.length_a   1.000
_cell.length_b   1.000
_cell.length_c   1.000
_cell.angle_alpha   90.00
_cell.angle_beta   90.00
_cell.angle_gamma   90.00
#
_symmetry.space_group_name_H-M   'P 1'
#
loop_
_entity.id
_entity.type
_entity.pdbx_description
1 polymer ?
#
loop_
_entity_poly.entity_id
_entity_poly.type
_entity_poly.pdbx_seq_one_letter_code
_entity_poly.pdbx_strand_id
1 'polypeptide(L)'
;MENKKLNSNVFSDSVMENIQTLSDMSMQFYGTMLENMLGNNTQINKQMGQLGKNALDPIKAILNSDDCCAPKEKCPPHCIATISRKAMAGERIIIPFVVKNNCQKPKTYKIGARELTDQDGNLATAQPLLNKNSVSLQPNKSERVLISLDLANFKDGVYTAEIVLREKEYNQNICLTVSVGDHNAPIVTPYEEKKFKLKWQSWKSHFYCEPKERVTNGR
;
A
#
# COMPACT_ATOMS: atom_id res chain seq x y z
N MET A 1 -30.21 14.96 57.01
CA MET A 1 -30.26 14.77 55.54
C MET A 1 -28.95 15.30 54.99
N GLU A 2 -27.97 14.42 54.82
CA GLU A 2 -26.60 14.79 54.42
C GLU A 2 -26.35 14.50 52.95
N ASN A 3 -25.77 15.48 52.27
CA ASN A 3 -25.32 15.45 50.89
C ASN A 3 -24.08 14.56 50.73
N LYS A 4 -24.13 13.56 49.83
CA LYS A 4 -22.93 12.88 49.31
C LYS A 4 -22.60 13.42 47.91
N LYS A 5 -21.50 14.18 47.82
CA LYS A 5 -20.76 14.41 46.57
C LYS A 5 -19.85 13.21 46.30
N LEU A 6 -19.89 12.67 45.08
CA LEU A 6 -18.93 11.69 44.58
C LEU A 6 -17.65 12.42 44.15
N ASN A 7 -16.51 12.04 44.75
CA ASN A 7 -15.16 12.38 44.34
C ASN A 7 -14.68 11.39 43.27
N SER A 8 -14.18 11.88 42.14
CA SER A 8 -13.48 11.06 41.14
C SER A 8 -12.30 11.84 40.54
N ASN A 9 -11.16 11.85 41.24
CA ASN A 9 -9.87 12.33 40.73
C ASN A 9 -8.80 11.26 40.97
N VAL A 10 -8.61 10.32 40.03
CA VAL A 10 -7.44 9.40 40.05
C VAL A 10 -6.88 9.07 38.65
N PHE A 11 -7.41 9.60 37.54
CA PHE A 11 -6.92 9.24 36.19
C PHE A 11 -6.56 10.40 35.24
N SER A 12 -6.50 11.65 35.71
CA SER A 12 -6.21 12.81 34.86
C SER A 12 -4.73 13.16 34.72
N ASP A 13 -3.91 12.93 35.74
CA ASP A 13 -2.67 13.68 35.85
C ASP A 13 -1.52 13.05 35.04
N SER A 14 -1.41 11.72 35.01
CA SER A 14 -0.35 11.02 34.25
C SER A 14 -0.55 11.03 32.73
N VAL A 15 -1.79 11.23 32.27
CA VAL A 15 -2.10 11.39 30.84
C VAL A 15 -1.82 12.81 30.38
N MET A 16 -2.05 13.81 31.24
CA MET A 16 -1.76 15.22 30.94
C MET A 16 -0.26 15.50 30.89
N GLU A 17 0.52 14.86 31.78
CA GLU A 17 1.98 15.01 31.84
C GLU A 17 2.67 14.49 30.56
N ASN A 18 2.16 13.38 29.99
CA ASN A 18 2.65 12.81 28.73
C ASN A 18 2.28 13.66 27.49
N ILE A 19 1.13 14.35 27.52
CA ILE A 19 0.73 15.27 26.46
C ILE A 19 1.57 16.55 26.50
N GLN A 20 1.88 17.05 27.69
CA GLN A 20 2.75 18.22 27.85
C GLN A 20 4.19 17.93 27.42
N THR A 21 4.75 16.76 27.77
CA THR A 21 6.10 16.37 27.29
C THR A 21 6.18 16.19 25.78
N LEU A 22 5.14 15.64 25.14
CA LEU A 22 5.07 15.55 23.66
C LEU A 22 4.96 16.92 22.99
N SER A 23 4.24 17.86 23.61
CA SER A 23 4.13 19.25 23.15
C SER A 23 5.48 19.96 23.23
N ASP A 24 6.19 19.81 24.35
CA ASP A 24 7.47 20.49 24.57
C ASP A 24 8.59 19.94 23.67
N MET A 25 8.60 18.62 23.42
CA MET A 25 9.50 18.00 22.44
C MET A 25 9.23 18.50 21.01
N SER A 26 7.96 18.74 20.66
CA SER A 26 7.62 19.29 19.34
C SER A 26 8.10 20.73 19.16
N MET A 27 7.98 21.57 20.20
CA MET A 27 8.44 22.97 20.12
C MET A 27 9.95 23.09 20.05
N GLN A 28 10.71 22.25 20.75
CA GLN A 28 12.19 22.24 20.65
C GLN A 28 12.68 21.79 19.26
N PHE A 29 11.97 20.84 18.63
CA PHE A 29 12.28 20.40 17.26
C PHE A 29 12.00 21.50 16.22
N TYR A 30 10.88 22.24 16.36
CA TYR A 30 10.60 23.38 15.50
C TYR A 30 11.57 24.56 15.73
N GLY A 31 11.98 24.81 16.97
CA GLY A 31 12.95 25.87 17.30
C GLY A 31 14.32 25.65 16.65
N THR A 32 14.86 24.44 16.75
CA THR A 32 16.18 24.09 16.17
C THR A 32 16.15 23.98 14.64
N MET A 33 15.00 23.68 14.04
CA MET A 33 14.82 23.73 12.58
C MET A 33 14.72 25.17 12.06
N LEU A 34 14.02 26.05 12.79
CA LEU A 34 13.91 27.48 12.47
C LEU A 34 15.26 28.20 12.62
N GLU A 35 16.03 27.92 13.66
CA GLU A 35 17.36 28.51 13.85
C GLU A 35 18.35 28.11 12.75
N ASN A 36 18.29 26.86 12.27
CA ASN A 36 19.11 26.41 11.13
C ASN A 36 18.66 26.99 9.77
N MET A 37 17.40 27.41 9.63
CA MET A 37 16.89 28.05 8.41
C MET A 37 17.21 29.55 8.31
N LEU A 38 17.38 30.24 9.44
CA LEU A 38 17.65 31.69 9.46
C LEU A 38 19.12 32.04 9.15
N GLY A 39 20.02 31.06 9.15
CA GLY A 39 21.46 31.26 8.99
C GLY A 39 21.98 31.43 7.55
N ASN A 40 21.16 31.36 6.49
CA ASN A 40 21.67 31.41 5.11
C ASN A 40 20.76 32.22 4.16
N ASN A 41 20.85 33.54 4.28
CA ASN A 41 19.79 34.49 3.94
C ASN A 41 19.85 35.10 2.52
N THR A 42 20.25 34.36 1.48
CA THR A 42 20.25 34.91 0.10
C THR A 42 19.68 34.00 -1.00
N GLN A 43 19.40 32.72 -0.73
CA GLN A 43 18.80 31.82 -1.73
C GLN A 43 17.31 31.51 -1.52
N ILE A 44 16.72 31.88 -0.38
CA ILE A 44 15.34 31.50 -0.02
C ILE A 44 14.26 32.30 -0.77
N ASN A 45 14.54 33.56 -1.17
CA ASN A 45 13.52 34.42 -1.81
C ASN A 45 13.01 33.89 -3.16
N LYS A 46 13.76 33.02 -3.86
CA LYS A 46 13.28 32.37 -5.10
C LYS A 46 12.53 31.07 -4.87
N GLN A 47 12.76 30.37 -3.75
CA GLN A 47 12.09 29.10 -3.44
C GLN A 47 10.80 29.29 -2.61
N MET A 48 10.66 30.40 -1.88
CA MET A 48 9.49 30.64 -1.03
C MET A 48 8.21 31.00 -1.83
N GLY A 49 8.35 31.55 -3.04
CA GLY A 49 7.22 31.81 -3.94
C GLY A 49 6.57 30.54 -4.52
N GLN A 50 7.28 29.40 -4.49
CA GLN A 50 6.77 28.10 -4.93
C GLN A 50 6.27 27.23 -3.77
N LEU A 51 6.82 27.40 -2.56
CA LEU A 51 6.37 26.68 -1.37
C LEU A 51 5.04 27.21 -0.80
N GLY A 52 4.73 28.50 -0.99
CA GLY A 52 3.46 29.08 -0.54
C GLY A 52 2.21 28.55 -1.28
N LYS A 53 2.36 27.97 -2.48
CA LYS A 53 1.24 27.38 -3.22
C LYS A 53 0.98 25.92 -2.86
N ASN A 54 2.00 25.17 -2.43
CA ASN A 54 1.88 23.74 -2.15
C ASN A 54 1.61 23.44 -0.66
N ALA A 55 1.92 24.37 0.25
CA ALA A 55 1.66 24.20 1.69
C ALA A 55 0.20 24.44 2.10
N LEU A 56 -0.62 25.04 1.22
CA LEU A 56 -2.03 25.39 1.50
C LEU A 56 -3.04 24.42 0.86
N ASP A 57 -2.60 23.49 0.02
CA ASP A 57 -3.48 22.48 -0.58
C ASP A 57 -4.19 21.56 0.43
N PRO A 58 -3.54 21.07 1.52
CA PRO A 58 -4.26 20.23 2.48
C PRO A 58 -5.30 21.01 3.30
N ILE A 59 -5.12 22.33 3.47
CA ILE A 59 -6.05 23.17 4.25
C ILE A 59 -7.23 23.65 3.38
N LYS A 60 -7.00 23.95 2.09
CA LYS A 60 -8.09 24.24 1.14
C LYS A 60 -9.00 23.03 0.91
N ALA A 61 -8.46 21.81 0.96
CA ALA A 61 -9.26 20.59 0.90
C ALA A 61 -10.16 20.38 2.14
N ILE A 62 -9.78 20.95 3.29
CA ILE A 62 -10.59 20.91 4.52
C ILE A 62 -11.70 21.98 4.49
N LEU A 63 -11.44 23.12 3.85
CA LEU A 63 -12.35 24.27 3.82
C LEU A 63 -13.33 24.28 2.63
N ASN A 64 -13.13 23.44 1.61
CA ASN A 64 -14.14 23.19 0.56
C ASN A 64 -15.12 22.09 1.01
N SER A 65 -15.89 22.40 2.05
CA SER A 65 -17.12 21.69 2.36
C SER A 65 -18.17 22.06 1.32
N ASP A 66 -18.33 21.27 0.26
CA ASP A 66 -19.66 20.80 -0.18
C ASP A 66 -19.63 20.01 -1.50
N ASP A 67 -18.65 20.23 -2.38
CA ASP A 67 -18.62 19.53 -3.67
C ASP A 67 -17.54 18.44 -3.71
N CYS A 68 -17.84 17.34 -3.02
CA CYS A 68 -17.16 16.06 -3.23
C CYS A 68 -17.67 15.33 -4.50
N CYS A 69 -18.23 16.10 -5.43
CA CYS A 69 -18.88 15.65 -6.66
C CYS A 69 -17.92 15.78 -7.83
N ALA A 70 -18.07 14.92 -8.83
CA ALA A 70 -17.31 15.06 -10.07
C ALA A 70 -17.56 16.45 -10.70
N PRO A 71 -16.52 17.11 -11.24
CA PRO A 71 -16.68 18.43 -11.84
C PRO A 71 -17.70 18.37 -12.98
N LYS A 72 -18.80 19.13 -12.84
CA LYS A 72 -19.95 19.10 -13.77
C LYS A 72 -19.61 19.50 -15.21
N GLU A 73 -18.53 20.26 -15.39
CA GLU A 73 -18.13 20.84 -16.68
C GLU A 73 -17.07 20.03 -17.44
N LYS A 74 -16.52 18.96 -16.84
CA LYS A 74 -15.50 18.12 -17.48
C LYS A 74 -16.01 16.70 -17.63
N CYS A 75 -15.91 16.16 -18.84
CA CYS A 75 -16.15 14.74 -19.07
C CYS A 75 -15.19 13.93 -18.19
N PRO A 76 -15.70 12.99 -17.37
CA PRO A 76 -14.84 12.15 -16.55
C PRO A 76 -13.93 11.31 -17.46
N PRO A 77 -12.68 11.03 -17.04
CA PRO A 77 -11.82 10.14 -17.78
C PRO A 77 -12.44 8.74 -17.84
N HIS A 78 -12.11 7.98 -18.89
CA HIS A 78 -12.57 6.60 -19.03
C HIS A 78 -12.17 5.73 -17.82
N CYS A 79 -10.94 5.91 -17.32
CA CYS A 79 -10.46 5.31 -16.09
C CYS A 79 -9.90 6.37 -15.14
N ILE A 80 -10.23 6.26 -13.85
CA ILE A 80 -9.72 7.16 -12.79
C ILE A 80 -8.31 6.78 -12.33
N ALA A 81 -7.88 5.55 -12.61
CA ALA A 81 -6.56 5.02 -12.33
C ALA A 81 -6.22 3.86 -13.27
N THR A 82 -4.93 3.59 -13.44
CA THR A 82 -4.42 2.46 -14.22
C THR A 82 -3.49 1.62 -13.36
N ILE A 83 -3.64 0.31 -13.42
CA ILE A 83 -2.81 -0.68 -12.73
C ILE A 83 -2.15 -1.55 -13.80
N SER A 84 -0.82 -1.60 -13.83
CA SER A 84 -0.06 -2.44 -14.74
C SER A 84 0.76 -3.45 -13.96
N ARG A 85 0.67 -4.73 -14.33
CA ARG A 85 1.39 -5.83 -13.66
C ARG A 85 2.01 -6.77 -14.67
N LYS A 86 3.25 -7.19 -14.41
CA LYS A 86 3.94 -8.27 -15.14
C LYS A 86 3.95 -9.54 -14.30
N ALA A 87 3.77 -10.69 -14.94
CA ALA A 87 3.74 -11.99 -14.30
C ALA A 87 4.11 -13.10 -15.30
N MET A 88 4.54 -14.26 -14.80
CA MET A 88 4.75 -15.46 -15.61
C MET A 88 3.45 -16.25 -15.76
N ALA A 89 3.35 -17.00 -16.85
CA ALA A 89 2.34 -18.04 -16.97
C ALA A 89 2.49 -19.04 -15.82
N GLY A 90 1.37 -19.49 -15.24
CA GLY A 90 1.35 -20.39 -14.09
C GLY A 90 1.55 -19.72 -12.72
N GLU A 91 1.81 -18.41 -12.65
CA GLU A 91 1.87 -17.71 -11.36
C GLU A 91 0.48 -17.44 -10.78
N ARG A 92 0.42 -17.32 -9.45
CA ARG A 92 -0.71 -16.67 -8.78
C ARG A 92 -0.25 -15.32 -8.26
N ILE A 93 -0.87 -14.26 -8.77
CA ILE A 93 -0.56 -12.89 -8.37
C ILE A 93 -1.67 -12.29 -7.51
N ILE A 94 -1.30 -11.40 -6.59
CA ILE A 94 -2.26 -10.54 -5.88
C ILE A 94 -1.86 -9.08 -6.08
N ILE A 95 -2.82 -8.29 -6.52
CA ILE A 95 -2.65 -6.90 -6.93
C ILE A 95 -3.47 -6.02 -5.97
N PRO A 96 -2.81 -5.24 -5.09
CA PRO A 96 -3.50 -4.35 -4.18
C PRO A 96 -3.88 -3.03 -4.84
N PHE A 97 -5.05 -2.49 -4.50
CA PHE A 97 -5.38 -1.08 -4.70
C PHE A 97 -6.10 -0.52 -3.48
N VAL A 98 -6.17 0.80 -3.37
CA VAL A 98 -6.73 1.49 -2.20
C VAL A 98 -7.90 2.36 -2.65
N VAL A 99 -9.05 2.17 -2.02
CA VAL A 99 -10.20 3.06 -2.15
C VAL A 99 -10.14 4.04 -1.00
N LYS A 100 -10.26 5.34 -1.30
CA LYS A 100 -10.24 6.41 -0.29
C LYS A 100 -11.49 7.26 -0.41
N ASN A 101 -12.15 7.51 0.72
CA ASN A 101 -13.22 8.49 0.81
C ASN A 101 -12.62 9.85 1.16
N ASN A 102 -12.53 10.75 0.19
CA ASN A 102 -12.04 12.12 0.40
C ASN A 102 -13.17 13.08 0.84
N CYS A 103 -14.36 12.58 1.12
CA CYS A 103 -15.51 13.40 1.50
C CYS A 103 -15.66 13.47 3.02
N GLN A 104 -16.33 14.52 3.48
CA GLN A 104 -16.66 14.70 4.90
C GLN A 104 -17.87 13.87 5.36
N LYS A 105 -18.46 13.06 4.47
CA LYS A 105 -19.59 12.17 4.75
C LYS A 105 -19.20 10.72 4.51
N PRO A 106 -19.74 9.75 5.27
CA PRO A 106 -19.49 8.33 5.02
C PRO A 106 -20.04 7.92 3.65
N LYS A 107 -19.29 7.06 2.95
CA LYS A 107 -19.64 6.57 1.61
C LYS A 107 -19.48 5.06 1.53
N THR A 108 -20.33 4.42 0.74
CA THR A 108 -20.24 2.99 0.42
C THR A 108 -20.00 2.84 -1.07
N TYR A 109 -18.97 2.07 -1.42
CA TYR A 109 -18.61 1.77 -2.80
C TYR A 109 -18.80 0.29 -3.05
N LYS A 110 -19.60 -0.07 -4.07
CA LYS A 110 -19.64 -1.43 -4.59
C LYS A 110 -18.48 -1.62 -5.56
N ILE A 111 -17.84 -2.77 -5.50
CA ILE A 111 -16.64 -3.10 -6.27
C ILE A 111 -16.92 -4.35 -7.09
N GLY A 112 -16.70 -4.28 -8.40
CA GLY A 112 -16.77 -5.42 -9.30
C GLY A 112 -15.59 -5.42 -10.26
N ALA A 113 -15.32 -6.56 -10.87
CA ALA A 113 -14.37 -6.68 -11.98
C ALA A 113 -15.16 -7.08 -13.23
N ARG A 114 -14.86 -6.43 -14.36
CA ARG A 114 -15.28 -6.90 -15.67
C ARG A 114 -14.39 -8.06 -16.12
N GLU A 115 -14.85 -8.73 -17.17
CA GLU A 115 -14.10 -9.81 -17.78
C GLU A 115 -12.71 -9.33 -18.22
N LEU A 116 -11.71 -10.15 -17.90
CA LEU A 116 -10.36 -10.03 -18.37
C LEU A 116 -10.27 -10.66 -19.75
N THR A 117 -9.87 -9.86 -20.74
CA THR A 117 -9.74 -10.27 -22.13
C THR A 117 -8.32 -10.08 -22.63
N ASP A 118 -7.93 -10.87 -23.63
CA ASP A 118 -6.70 -10.62 -24.40
C ASP A 118 -6.87 -9.45 -25.38
N GLN A 119 -5.82 -9.17 -26.17
CA GLN A 119 -5.82 -8.11 -27.18
C GLN A 119 -6.81 -8.33 -28.33
N ASP A 120 -7.19 -9.59 -28.58
CA ASP A 120 -8.15 -9.98 -29.61
C ASP A 120 -9.59 -9.98 -29.07
N GLY A 121 -9.78 -9.70 -27.77
CA GLY A 121 -11.08 -9.66 -27.10
C GLY A 121 -11.58 -11.02 -26.59
N ASN A 122 -10.77 -12.07 -26.66
CA ASN A 122 -11.14 -13.36 -26.10
C ASN A 122 -11.03 -13.35 -24.58
N LEU A 123 -11.92 -14.09 -23.92
CA LEU A 123 -11.88 -14.26 -22.48
C LEU A 123 -10.59 -14.97 -22.04
N ALA A 124 -9.95 -14.42 -21.02
CA ALA A 124 -8.84 -15.07 -20.35
C ALA A 124 -9.29 -16.36 -19.65
N THR A 125 -8.39 -17.34 -19.58
CA THR A 125 -8.64 -18.66 -18.98
C THR A 125 -9.11 -18.58 -17.52
N ALA A 126 -8.68 -17.55 -16.78
CA ALA A 126 -9.18 -17.23 -15.46
C ALA A 126 -9.52 -15.75 -15.33
N GLN A 127 -10.43 -15.45 -14.40
CA GLN A 127 -10.95 -14.11 -14.19
C GLN A 127 -10.46 -13.52 -12.86
N PRO A 128 -10.27 -12.19 -12.77
CA PRO A 128 -9.81 -11.53 -11.56
C PRO A 128 -10.84 -11.67 -10.43
N LEU A 129 -10.36 -12.10 -9.26
CA LEU A 129 -11.18 -12.28 -8.06
C LEU A 129 -10.88 -11.18 -7.05
N LEU A 130 -11.90 -10.41 -6.69
CA LEU A 130 -11.79 -9.40 -5.65
C LEU A 130 -11.99 -10.03 -4.27
N ASN A 131 -11.13 -9.68 -3.30
CA ASN A 131 -11.33 -10.11 -1.91
C ASN A 131 -12.53 -9.43 -1.24
N LYS A 132 -13.01 -8.31 -1.80
CA LYS A 132 -14.14 -7.51 -1.31
C LYS A 132 -14.95 -7.00 -2.49
N ASN A 133 -16.27 -7.12 -2.39
CA ASN A 133 -17.22 -6.59 -3.38
C ASN A 133 -17.89 -5.27 -2.93
N SER A 134 -17.58 -4.80 -1.71
CA SER A 134 -18.08 -3.54 -1.17
C SER A 134 -17.13 -3.03 -0.09
N VAL A 135 -17.01 -1.70 0.02
CA VAL A 135 -16.26 -1.02 1.11
C VAL A 135 -17.09 0.15 1.64
N SER A 136 -17.20 0.25 2.95
CA SER A 136 -17.93 1.31 3.65
C SER A 136 -16.95 2.17 4.42
N LEU A 137 -16.70 3.38 3.93
CA LEU A 137 -15.63 4.25 4.38
C LEU A 137 -16.18 5.46 5.13
N GLN A 138 -15.71 5.63 6.36
CA GLN A 138 -15.88 6.87 7.11
C GLN A 138 -15.16 8.03 6.42
N PRO A 139 -15.50 9.29 6.77
CA PRO A 139 -14.84 10.47 6.22
C PRO A 139 -13.31 10.38 6.31
N ASN A 140 -12.64 10.72 5.20
CA ASN A 140 -11.16 10.75 5.09
C ASN A 140 -10.46 9.41 5.37
N LYS A 141 -11.19 8.29 5.38
CA LYS A 141 -10.63 6.94 5.55
C LYS A 141 -10.39 6.25 4.21
N SER A 142 -9.52 5.26 4.25
CA SER A 142 -9.18 4.41 3.12
C SER A 142 -9.19 2.95 3.49
N GLU A 143 -9.39 2.10 2.49
CA GLU A 143 -9.39 0.65 2.64
C GLU A 143 -8.70 0.00 1.45
N ARG A 144 -7.90 -1.03 1.75
CA ARG A 144 -7.21 -1.83 0.74
C ARG A 144 -8.12 -2.96 0.25
N VAL A 145 -8.13 -3.11 -1.07
CA VAL A 145 -8.82 -4.16 -1.81
C VAL A 145 -7.75 -4.92 -2.60
N LEU A 146 -7.89 -6.24 -2.70
CA LEU A 146 -6.95 -7.12 -3.35
C LEU A 146 -7.63 -7.80 -4.53
N ILE A 147 -6.97 -7.82 -5.67
CA ILE A 147 -7.34 -8.60 -6.84
C ILE A 147 -6.42 -9.82 -6.86
N SER A 148 -6.98 -11.02 -6.76
CA SER A 148 -6.26 -12.27 -6.95
C SER A 148 -6.48 -12.76 -8.38
N LEU A 149 -5.41 -13.15 -9.07
CA LEU A 149 -5.48 -13.72 -10.39
C LEU A 149 -4.57 -14.95 -10.46
N ASP A 150 -5.16 -16.07 -10.90
CA ASP A 150 -4.44 -17.31 -11.17
C ASP A 150 -4.12 -17.37 -12.66
N LEU A 151 -2.83 -17.37 -13.00
CA LEU A 151 -2.36 -17.34 -14.38
C LEU A 151 -2.06 -18.75 -14.89
N ALA A 152 -2.57 -19.79 -14.24
CA ALA A 152 -2.55 -21.15 -14.76
C ALA A 152 -3.14 -21.19 -16.18
N ASN A 153 -2.36 -21.73 -17.13
CA ASN A 153 -2.75 -21.88 -18.54
C ASN A 153 -2.98 -20.56 -19.30
N PHE A 154 -2.46 -19.43 -18.82
CA PHE A 154 -2.41 -18.21 -19.62
C PHE A 154 -1.36 -18.37 -20.72
N LYS A 155 -1.67 -17.86 -21.91
CA LYS A 155 -0.68 -17.66 -22.96
C LYS A 155 0.05 -16.34 -22.73
N ASP A 156 1.28 -16.27 -23.21
CA ASP A 156 2.01 -15.02 -23.27
C ASP A 156 1.23 -13.96 -24.06
N GLY A 157 1.17 -12.75 -23.51
CA GLY A 157 0.36 -11.69 -24.06
C GLY A 157 -0.04 -10.63 -23.04
N VAL A 158 -0.86 -9.69 -23.49
CA VAL A 158 -1.38 -8.61 -22.65
C VAL A 158 -2.87 -8.81 -22.47
N TYR A 159 -3.30 -8.79 -21.22
CA TYR A 159 -4.70 -8.94 -20.83
C TYR A 159 -5.17 -7.66 -20.15
N THR A 160 -6.41 -7.25 -20.44
CA THR A 160 -7.00 -6.04 -19.90
C THR A 160 -8.37 -6.29 -19.31
N ALA A 161 -8.65 -5.62 -18.19
CA ALA A 161 -9.96 -5.63 -17.54
C ALA A 161 -10.25 -4.26 -16.94
N GLU A 162 -11.50 -4.00 -16.61
CA GLU A 162 -11.89 -2.84 -15.81
C GLU A 162 -12.38 -3.27 -14.43
N ILE A 163 -11.87 -2.64 -13.39
CA ILE A 163 -12.43 -2.75 -12.05
C ILE A 163 -13.40 -1.60 -11.85
N VAL A 164 -14.67 -1.92 -11.61
CA VAL A 164 -15.76 -0.96 -11.49
C VAL A 164 -15.95 -0.62 -10.01
N LEU A 165 -15.80 0.66 -9.69
CA LEU A 165 -16.21 1.26 -8.42
C LEU A 165 -17.53 1.99 -8.63
N ARG A 166 -18.59 1.53 -7.97
CA ARG A 166 -19.91 2.13 -8.06
C ARG A 166 -20.30 2.83 -6.76
N GLU A 167 -20.54 4.12 -6.85
CA GLU A 167 -21.20 4.93 -5.82
C GLU A 167 -22.62 5.26 -6.29
N LYS A 168 -23.62 4.59 -5.72
CA LYS A 168 -25.04 4.66 -6.16
C LYS A 168 -25.20 4.29 -7.65
N GLU A 169 -25.45 5.27 -8.51
CA GLU A 169 -25.70 5.08 -9.96
C GLU A 169 -24.46 5.35 -10.83
N TYR A 170 -23.41 5.94 -10.25
CA TYR A 170 -22.22 6.35 -10.99
C TYR A 170 -21.16 5.26 -10.95
N ASN A 171 -20.68 4.85 -12.13
CA ASN A 171 -19.56 3.93 -12.28
C ASN A 171 -18.27 4.71 -12.51
N GLN A 172 -17.22 4.35 -11.78
CA GLN A 172 -15.86 4.80 -12.00
C GLN A 172 -14.99 3.58 -12.27
N ASN A 173 -14.16 3.63 -13.30
CA ASN A 173 -13.38 2.48 -13.72
C ASN A 173 -11.91 2.64 -13.32
N ILE A 174 -11.29 1.54 -12.91
CA ILE A 174 -9.85 1.40 -12.81
C ILE A 174 -9.42 0.42 -13.92
N CYS A 175 -8.53 0.87 -14.79
CA CYS A 175 -8.02 0.06 -15.89
C CYS A 175 -6.94 -0.89 -15.37
N LEU A 176 -7.14 -2.20 -15.49
CA LEU A 176 -6.16 -3.23 -15.16
C LEU A 176 -5.50 -3.74 -16.45
N THR A 177 -4.18 -3.82 -16.45
CA THR A 177 -3.38 -4.44 -17.51
C THR A 177 -2.43 -5.45 -16.88
N VAL A 178 -2.49 -6.70 -17.35
CA VAL A 178 -1.60 -7.78 -16.93
C VAL A 178 -0.83 -8.27 -18.15
N SER A 179 0.49 -8.08 -18.14
CA SER A 179 1.39 -8.64 -19.16
C SER A 179 1.93 -9.98 -18.67
N VAL A 180 1.53 -11.05 -19.34
CA VAL A 180 2.00 -12.41 -19.11
C VAL A 180 3.15 -12.69 -20.05
N GLY A 181 4.28 -13.11 -19.50
CA GLY A 181 5.42 -13.56 -20.28
C GLY A 181 6.53 -14.05 -19.38
N ASP A 182 7.41 -14.87 -19.97
CA ASP A 182 8.59 -15.34 -19.28
C ASP A 182 9.49 -14.18 -18.87
N HIS A 183 9.92 -14.20 -17.62
CA HIS A 183 10.98 -13.33 -17.13
C HIS A 183 12.07 -14.17 -16.46
N ASN A 184 13.25 -13.58 -16.29
CA ASN A 184 14.40 -14.28 -15.72
C ASN A 184 14.11 -14.74 -14.28
N ALA A 185 13.70 -15.99 -14.13
CA ALA A 185 13.60 -16.64 -12.83
C ALA A 185 14.99 -17.07 -12.36
N PRO A 186 15.30 -16.98 -11.06
CA PRO A 186 16.54 -17.52 -10.52
C PRO A 186 16.55 -19.04 -10.70
N ILE A 187 17.53 -19.54 -11.47
CA ILE A 187 17.77 -20.98 -11.59
C ILE A 187 18.59 -21.42 -10.37
N VAL A 188 18.00 -22.25 -9.53
CA VAL A 188 18.68 -22.87 -8.39
C VAL A 188 19.00 -24.31 -8.75
N THR A 189 20.28 -24.62 -8.88
CA THR A 189 20.74 -26.00 -9.08
C THR A 189 21.12 -26.57 -7.71
N PRO A 190 20.40 -27.58 -7.19
CA PRO A 190 20.77 -28.21 -5.92
C PRO A 190 22.13 -28.91 -6.05
N TYR A 191 22.90 -28.90 -4.96
CA TYR A 191 24.17 -29.62 -4.91
C TYR A 191 23.96 -31.13 -4.95
N GLU A 192 24.84 -31.85 -5.65
CA GLU A 192 24.87 -33.31 -5.59
C GLU A 192 25.37 -33.77 -4.21
N GLU A 193 24.45 -34.18 -3.34
CA GLU A 193 24.74 -34.56 -1.95
C GLU A 193 25.86 -35.61 -1.83
N LYS A 194 25.92 -36.57 -2.77
CA LYS A 194 26.93 -37.65 -2.81
C LYS A 194 28.37 -37.16 -2.92
N LYS A 195 28.60 -35.94 -3.46
CA LYS A 195 29.94 -35.36 -3.62
C LYS A 195 30.49 -34.80 -2.31
N PHE A 196 29.65 -34.58 -1.31
CA PHE A 196 30.05 -34.03 -0.02
C PHE A 196 30.02 -35.14 1.03
N LYS A 197 31.11 -35.28 1.82
CA LYS A 197 31.19 -36.22 2.95
C LYS A 197 30.33 -35.71 4.12
N LEU A 198 29.02 -35.67 3.91
CA LEU A 198 28.06 -35.11 4.86
C LEU A 198 27.27 -36.25 5.48
N LYS A 199 27.32 -36.35 6.81
CA LYS A 199 26.36 -37.19 7.53
C LYS A 199 25.00 -36.51 7.45
N TRP A 200 24.13 -37.02 6.59
CA TRP A 200 22.71 -36.68 6.65
C TRP A 200 22.17 -37.23 7.98
N GLN A 201 21.88 -36.36 8.95
CA GLN A 201 21.35 -36.79 10.25
C GLN A 201 19.87 -36.41 10.47
N SER A 202 19.36 -35.37 9.81
CA SER A 202 17.91 -35.08 9.66
C SER A 202 17.67 -33.81 8.83
N TRP A 203 16.41 -33.54 8.46
CA TRP A 203 15.97 -32.27 7.85
C TRP A 203 16.21 -31.01 8.72
N LYS A 204 16.52 -31.18 10.02
CA LYS A 204 16.85 -30.07 10.94
C LYS A 204 18.34 -29.71 10.95
N SER A 205 19.21 -30.58 10.44
CA SER A 205 20.66 -30.37 10.44
C SER A 205 21.07 -29.83 9.07
N HIS A 206 21.45 -28.55 9.00
CA HIS A 206 21.89 -27.93 7.75
C HIS A 206 23.10 -28.67 7.15
N PHE A 207 23.27 -28.60 5.82
CA PHE A 207 24.51 -29.04 5.16
C PHE A 207 25.70 -28.29 5.77
N TYR A 208 26.61 -28.99 6.46
CA TYR A 208 27.86 -28.40 6.98
C TYR A 208 29.06 -29.30 6.68
N CYS A 209 30.12 -28.74 6.12
CA CYS A 209 31.37 -29.48 5.95
C CYS A 209 32.04 -29.67 7.32
N GLU A 210 32.30 -30.93 7.72
CA GLU A 210 33.18 -31.20 8.85
C GLU A 210 34.61 -30.76 8.49
N PRO A 211 35.24 -29.90 9.30
CA PRO A 211 36.66 -29.63 9.13
C PRO A 211 37.43 -30.94 9.30
N LYS A 212 38.38 -31.22 8.40
CA LYS A 212 39.26 -32.38 8.56
C LYS A 212 39.93 -32.30 9.93
N GLU A 213 39.72 -33.31 10.76
CA GLU A 213 40.41 -33.42 12.04
C GLU A 213 41.91 -33.26 11.79
N ARG A 214 42.52 -32.28 12.45
CA ARG A 214 43.98 -32.16 12.42
C ARG A 214 44.51 -33.43 13.05
N VAL A 215 45.22 -34.24 12.28
CA VAL A 215 46.01 -35.35 12.79
C VAL A 215 47.07 -34.74 13.71
N THR A 216 46.77 -34.65 15.01
CA THR A 216 47.79 -34.42 16.02
C THR A 216 48.61 -35.70 16.08
N ASN A 217 49.75 -35.72 15.37
CA ASN A 217 50.79 -36.71 15.62
C ASN A 217 51.27 -36.50 17.05
N GLY A 218 50.70 -37.26 17.99
CA GLY A 218 51.21 -37.36 19.34
C GLY A 218 52.64 -37.86 19.32
N ARG A 219 53.56 -37.02 19.80
CA ARG A 219 54.86 -37.42 20.32
C ARG A 219 54.86 -37.11 21.80
#